data_AF-A0A1Y5XX69-F1
#
_entry.id   AF-A0A1Y5XX69-F1
#
_cell.length_a   1.000
_cell.length_b   1.000
_cell.length_c   1.000
_cell.angle_alpha   90.00
_cell.angle_beta   90.00
_cell.angle_gamma   90.00
#
_symmetry.space_group_name_H-M   'P 1'
#
loop_
_entity.id
_entity.type
_entity.pdbx_description
1 polymer ?
#
loop_
_entity_poly.entity_id
_entity_poly.type
_entity_poly.pdbx_seq_one_letter_code
_entity_poly.pdbx_strand_id
1 'polypeptide(L)'
;MNEVLASTLRKAVYERLDYLDRLVNEADVPSRASLADSEIARMTAAWRSLLADHEPDERGRCRACGGWRRRRPHPCSVWTTAHKNLIVVDTRSTPTTGRHTAASYLPTAG
;
A
#
# COMPACT_ATOMS: atom_id res chain seq x y z
N MET A 1 -25.46 11.47 8.08
CA MET A 1 -24.33 12.23 7.51
C MET A 1 -24.88 13.01 6.32
N ASN A 2 -24.64 14.33 6.21
CA ASN A 2 -25.14 15.12 5.09
C ASN A 2 -24.48 14.63 3.78
N GLU A 3 -25.27 14.44 2.73
CA GLU A 3 -24.82 13.98 1.41
C GLU A 3 -23.69 14.86 0.85
N VAL A 4 -23.76 16.18 1.09
CA VAL A 4 -22.74 17.16 0.69
C VAL A 4 -21.40 16.91 1.39
N LEU A 5 -21.41 16.51 2.68
CA LEU A 5 -20.19 16.20 3.42
C LEU A 5 -19.55 14.90 2.90
N ALA A 6 -20.37 13.88 2.64
CA ALA A 6 -19.89 12.61 2.14
C ALA A 6 -19.27 12.73 0.74
N SER A 7 -19.88 13.53 -0.14
CA SER A 7 -19.35 13.79 -1.49
C SER A 7 -18.06 14.62 -1.45
N THR A 8 -17.99 15.62 -0.56
CA THR A 8 -16.78 16.45 -0.37
C THR A 8 -15.61 15.62 0.14
N LEU A 9 -15.84 14.78 1.16
CA LEU A 9 -14.81 13.88 1.68
C LEU A 9 -14.31 12.91 0.59
N ARG A 10 -15.24 12.29 -0.14
CA ARG A 10 -14.89 11.38 -1.24
C ARG A 10 -14.03 12.08 -2.29
N LYS A 11 -14.42 13.29 -2.70
CA LYS A 11 -13.66 14.09 -3.68
C LYS A 11 -12.24 14.40 -3.19
N ALA A 12 -12.12 14.91 -1.96
CA ALA A 12 -10.81 15.25 -1.38
C ALA A 12 -9.86 14.04 -1.29
N VAL A 13 -10.40 12.85 -0.99
CA VAL A 13 -9.61 11.60 -1.00
C VAL A 13 -9.09 11.29 -2.40
N TYR A 14 -9.94 11.36 -3.43
CA TYR A 14 -9.50 11.11 -4.81
C TYR A 14 -8.47 12.15 -5.29
N GLU A 15 -8.70 13.44 -5.02
CA GLU A 15 -7.74 14.50 -5.37
C GLU A 15 -6.37 14.28 -4.71
N ARG A 16 -6.34 13.78 -3.47
CA ARG A 16 -5.07 13.42 -2.82
C ARG A 16 -4.37 12.27 -3.53
N LEU A 17 -5.11 11.24 -3.94
CA LEU A 17 -4.54 10.09 -4.67
C LEU A 17 -3.99 10.55 -6.04
N ASP A 18 -4.74 11.37 -6.77
CA ASP A 18 -4.31 11.93 -8.05
C ASP A 18 -3.05 12.81 -7.90
N TYR A 19 -2.95 13.55 -6.79
CA TYR A 19 -1.76 14.33 -6.48
C TYR A 19 -0.52 13.46 -6.24
N LEU A 20 -0.67 12.36 -5.50
CA LEU A 20 0.43 11.42 -5.27
C LEU A 20 0.89 10.74 -6.56
N ASP A 21 -0.06 10.33 -7.41
CA ASP A 21 0.24 9.74 -8.70
C ASP A 21 1.02 10.71 -9.61
N ARG A 22 0.58 11.98 -9.65
CA ARG A 22 1.29 13.03 -10.38
C ARG A 22 2.72 13.22 -9.90
N LEU A 23 2.93 13.29 -8.58
CA LEU A 23 4.29 13.44 -8.03
C LEU A 23 5.20 12.28 -8.39
N VAL A 24 4.70 11.04 -8.34
CA VAL A 24 5.50 9.86 -8.70
C VAL A 24 5.94 9.90 -10.16
N ASN A 25 5.09 10.42 -11.06
CA ASN A 25 5.34 10.47 -12.49
C ASN A 25 6.16 11.69 -12.94
N GLU A 26 6.03 12.84 -12.27
CA GLU A 26 6.60 14.12 -12.72
C GLU A 26 7.81 14.58 -11.90
N ALA A 27 7.96 14.15 -10.64
CA ALA A 27 9.01 14.67 -9.78
C ALA A 27 10.40 14.04 -10.07
N ASP A 28 11.45 14.80 -9.76
CA ASP A 28 12.82 14.31 -9.83
C ASP A 28 13.09 13.16 -8.82
N VAL A 29 14.19 12.44 -9.04
CA VAL A 29 14.54 11.26 -8.23
C VAL A 29 14.69 11.58 -6.73
N PRO A 30 15.38 12.66 -6.31
CA PRO A 30 15.46 13.04 -4.90
C PRO A 30 14.10 13.34 -4.27
N SER A 31 13.23 14.07 -4.97
CA SER A 31 11.89 14.41 -4.50
C SER A 31 11.01 13.16 -4.38
N ARG A 32 11.12 12.23 -5.34
CA ARG A 32 10.44 10.93 -5.30
C ARG A 32 10.92 10.07 -4.13
N ALA A 33 12.22 10.03 -3.86
CA ALA A 33 12.77 9.30 -2.72
C ALA A 33 12.26 9.86 -1.39
N SER A 34 12.29 11.19 -1.22
CA SER A 34 11.75 11.85 -0.02
C SER A 34 10.25 11.62 0.14
N LEU A 35 9.49 11.61 -0.97
CA LEU A 35 8.07 11.30 -0.94
C LEU A 35 7.83 9.85 -0.51
N ALA A 36 8.60 8.90 -1.07
CA ALA A 36 8.46 7.47 -0.81
C ALA A 36 8.59 7.13 0.68
N ASP A 37 9.60 7.64 1.38
CA ASP A 37 9.78 7.35 2.82
C ASP A 37 8.55 7.76 3.64
N SER A 38 8.04 8.96 3.37
CA SER A 38 6.90 9.50 4.11
C SER A 38 5.57 8.84 3.73
N GLU A 39 5.36 8.54 2.45
CA GLU A 39 4.12 7.91 1.96
C GLU A 39 4.07 6.42 2.26
N ILE A 40 5.18 5.67 2.16
CA ILE A 40 5.23 4.25 2.54
C ILE A 40 4.89 4.09 4.03
N ALA A 41 5.45 4.93 4.89
CA ALA A 41 5.13 4.92 6.32
C ALA A 41 3.65 5.20 6.58
N ARG A 42 3.09 6.25 5.94
CA ARG A 42 1.66 6.59 6.04
C ARG A 42 0.76 5.46 5.53
N MET A 43 1.06 4.89 4.37
CA MET A 43 0.25 3.81 3.78
C MET A 43 0.31 2.54 4.61
N THR A 44 1.48 2.19 5.16
CA THR A 44 1.63 1.05 6.06
C THR A 44 0.77 1.23 7.32
N ALA A 45 0.78 2.42 7.92
CA ALA A 45 -0.05 2.73 9.08
C ALA A 45 -1.55 2.67 8.74
N ALA A 46 -1.97 3.26 7.60
CA ALA A 46 -3.34 3.23 7.14
C ALA A 46 -3.84 1.79 6.89
N TRP A 47 -3.04 0.94 6.23
CA TRP A 47 -3.37 -0.47 6.02
C TRP A 47 -3.51 -1.23 7.33
N ARG A 48 -2.59 -1.05 8.28
CA ARG A 48 -2.69 -1.71 9.60
C ARG A 48 -3.96 -1.32 10.34
N SER A 49 -4.30 -0.03 10.35
CA SER A 49 -5.55 0.46 10.96
C SER A 49 -6.77 -0.15 10.26
N LEU A 50 -6.82 -0.11 8.94
CA LEU A 50 -7.94 -0.64 8.17
C LEU A 50 -8.10 -2.16 8.34
N LEU A 51 -7.00 -2.91 8.39
CA LEU A 51 -7.06 -4.36 8.60
C LEU A 51 -7.50 -4.72 10.02
N ALA A 52 -7.07 -3.95 11.03
CA ALA A 52 -7.51 -4.14 12.42
C ALA A 52 -9.04 -4.00 12.56
N ASP A 53 -9.63 -3.01 11.89
CA ASP A 53 -11.09 -2.83 11.86
C ASP A 53 -11.82 -4.00 11.17
N HIS A 54 -11.11 -4.75 10.32
CA HIS A 54 -11.61 -5.86 9.53
C HIS A 54 -11.19 -7.25 10.05
N GLU A 55 -10.62 -7.32 11.25
CA GLU A 55 -10.32 -8.59 11.92
C GLU A 55 -11.59 -9.46 12.06
N PRO A 56 -11.48 -10.80 11.92
CA PRO A 56 -12.56 -11.69 12.26
C PRO A 56 -12.99 -11.54 13.74
N ASP A 57 -14.29 -11.72 13.98
CA ASP A 57 -14.81 -12.01 15.31
C ASP A 57 -14.56 -13.49 15.68
N GLU A 58 -14.98 -13.88 16.88
CA GLU A 58 -14.85 -15.25 17.40
C GLU A 58 -15.48 -16.32 16.49
N ARG A 59 -16.36 -15.91 15.55
CA ARG A 59 -17.03 -16.80 14.61
C ARG A 59 -16.40 -16.75 13.21
N GLY A 60 -15.22 -16.15 13.07
CA GLY A 60 -14.52 -16.03 11.79
C GLY A 60 -15.16 -15.04 10.82
N ARG A 61 -16.00 -14.10 11.31
CA ARG A 61 -16.67 -13.11 10.44
C ARG A 61 -16.09 -11.73 10.63
N CYS A 62 -15.93 -10.99 9.53
CA CYS A 62 -15.42 -9.63 9.59
C CYS A 62 -16.36 -8.73 10.41
N ARG A 63 -15.78 -7.96 11.33
CA ARG A 63 -16.53 -7.08 12.25
C ARG A 63 -17.16 -5.88 11.55
N ALA A 64 -16.48 -5.32 10.56
CA ALA A 64 -16.90 -4.14 9.82
C ALA A 64 -17.73 -4.46 8.56
N CYS A 65 -17.52 -5.62 7.92
CA CYS A 65 -18.22 -5.96 6.69
C CYS A 65 -19.59 -6.61 6.95
N GLY A 66 -20.67 -5.87 6.69
CA GLY A 66 -22.04 -6.37 6.64
C GLY A 66 -23.02 -5.49 7.40
N GLY A 67 -24.29 -5.49 6.99
CA GLY A 67 -25.35 -4.88 7.79
C GLY A 67 -25.67 -5.72 9.03
N TRP A 68 -26.46 -5.17 9.96
CA TRP A 68 -26.82 -5.82 11.25
C TRP A 68 -27.23 -7.30 11.13
N ARG A 69 -27.84 -7.70 10.01
CA ARG A 69 -28.34 -9.07 9.82
C ARG A 69 -27.35 -10.08 9.22
N ARG A 70 -26.28 -9.67 8.51
CA ARG A 70 -25.34 -10.63 7.87
C ARG A 70 -23.92 -10.05 7.74
N ARG A 71 -23.06 -10.38 8.71
CA ARG A 71 -21.61 -10.16 8.58
C ARG A 71 -21.01 -11.09 7.53
N ARG A 72 -20.02 -10.59 6.78
CA ARG A 72 -19.32 -11.34 5.73
C ARG A 72 -18.28 -12.30 6.34
N PRO A 73 -18.08 -13.50 5.78
CA PRO A 73 -17.01 -14.39 6.20
C PRO A 73 -15.64 -13.74 5.94
N HIS A 74 -14.65 -14.08 6.77
CA HIS A 74 -13.25 -13.76 6.52
C HIS A 74 -12.63 -14.79 5.53
N PRO A 75 -11.74 -14.37 4.60
CA PRO A 75 -11.31 -13.00 4.33
C PRO A 75 -12.39 -12.19 3.57
N CYS A 76 -12.63 -10.97 4.04
CA CYS A 76 -13.55 -10.06 3.35
C CYS A 76 -12.84 -9.34 2.19
N SER A 77 -13.58 -8.53 1.42
CA SER A 77 -13.02 -7.82 0.26
C SER A 77 -11.80 -6.96 0.60
N VAL A 78 -11.74 -6.36 1.79
CA VAL A 78 -10.59 -5.57 2.25
C VAL A 78 -9.34 -6.44 2.40
N TRP A 79 -9.44 -7.58 3.07
CA TRP A 79 -8.33 -8.53 3.21
C TRP A 79 -7.87 -9.09 1.86
N THR A 80 -8.82 -9.40 0.97
CA THR A 80 -8.51 -9.85 -0.39
C THR A 80 -7.79 -8.75 -1.20
N THR A 81 -8.17 -7.48 -1.04
CA THR A 81 -7.49 -6.34 -1.66
C THR A 81 -6.08 -6.13 -1.10
N ALA A 82 -5.92 -6.24 0.22
CA ALA A 82 -4.61 -6.14 0.87
C ALA A 82 -3.66 -7.23 0.36
N HIS A 83 -4.10 -8.49 0.32
CA HIS A 83 -3.31 -9.59 -0.24
C HIS A 83 -2.88 -9.31 -1.69
N LYS A 84 -3.80 -8.83 -2.53
CA LYS A 84 -3.48 -8.52 -3.94
C LYS A 84 -2.41 -7.43 -4.08
N ASN A 85 -2.51 -6.35 -3.30
CA ASN A 85 -1.66 -5.17 -3.49
C ASN A 85 -0.36 -5.21 -2.68
N LEU A 86 -0.37 -5.86 -1.51
CA LEU A 86 0.80 -5.90 -0.63
C LEU A 86 1.66 -7.15 -0.82
N ILE A 87 1.11 -8.24 -1.39
CA ILE A 87 1.82 -9.51 -1.54
C ILE A 87 1.99 -9.87 -3.02
N VAL A 88 0.90 -9.93 -3.79
CA VAL A 88 0.93 -10.42 -5.19
C VAL A 88 1.62 -9.44 -6.16
N VAL A 89 1.60 -8.14 -5.87
CA VAL A 89 2.34 -7.13 -6.65
C VAL A 89 3.83 -7.17 -6.32
N ASP A 90 4.18 -7.43 -5.05
CA ASP A 90 5.57 -7.50 -4.58
C ASP A 90 6.31 -8.68 -5.25
N THR A 91 5.64 -9.83 -5.40
CA THR A 91 6.22 -11.02 -6.07
C THR A 91 6.46 -10.86 -7.57
N ARG A 92 5.88 -9.85 -8.23
CA ARG A 92 6.11 -9.56 -9.66
C ARG A 92 7.19 -8.51 -9.89
N SER A 93 7.57 -7.80 -8.83
CA SER A 93 8.42 -6.62 -8.91
C SER A 93 9.78 -6.82 -8.25
N THR A 94 10.16 -8.04 -7.83
CA THR A 94 11.53 -8.30 -7.38
C THR A 94 12.48 -8.30 -8.58
N PRO A 95 13.31 -7.26 -8.82
CA PRO A 95 14.50 -7.48 -9.61
C PRO A 95 15.39 -8.41 -8.79
N THR A 96 15.78 -9.54 -9.40
CA THR A 96 16.87 -10.38 -8.90
C THR A 96 18.01 -9.45 -8.50
N THR A 97 18.34 -9.41 -7.21
CA THR A 97 19.48 -8.65 -6.70
C THR A 97 20.70 -9.05 -7.51
N GLY A 98 21.19 -8.11 -8.32
CA GLY A 98 22.39 -8.28 -9.11
C GLY A 98 23.53 -8.63 -8.18
N ARG A 99 24.20 -9.75 -8.44
CA ARG A 99 25.52 -10.03 -7.92
C ARG A 99 26.44 -8.91 -8.40
N HIS A 100 26.65 -7.90 -7.56
CA HIS A 100 27.87 -7.13 -7.61
C HIS A 100 28.98 -8.05 -7.09
N THR A 101 29.58 -8.82 -8.00
CA THR A 101 30.90 -9.39 -7.75
C THR A 101 31.86 -8.23 -7.54
N ALA A 102 32.13 -7.97 -6.27
CA ALA A 102 33.32 -7.25 -5.84
C ALA A 102 34.56 -8.12 -6.13
N ALA A 103 35.67 -7.42 -6.39
CA ALA A 103 37.03 -7.90 -6.62
C ALA A 103 37.29 -8.44 -8.06
N SER A 104 38.25 -7.91 -8.82
CA SER A 104 39.59 -7.51 -8.37
C SER A 104 40.20 -6.42 -9.25
N TYR A 105 40.82 -5.44 -8.61
CA TYR A 105 41.72 -4.46 -9.23
C TYR A 105 43.17 -4.79 -8.82
N LEU A 106 44.01 -4.99 -9.87
CA LEU A 106 45.48 -4.78 -10.01
C LEU A 106 46.52 -5.67 -9.28
N PRO A 107 47.83 -5.64 -9.68
CA PRO A 107 48.47 -4.97 -10.83
C PRO A 107 49.42 -5.84 -11.71
N THR A 108 49.77 -5.28 -12.86
CA THR A 108 50.86 -5.68 -13.76
C THR A 108 52.24 -5.42 -13.13
N ALA A 109 53.12 -6.43 -13.14
CA ALA A 109 54.58 -6.25 -13.04
C ALA A 109 55.29 -7.45 -13.68
N GLY A 110 56.18 -7.16 -14.63
CA GLY A 110 56.99 -8.13 -15.39
C GLY A 110 57.43 -7.51 -16.70
#